data_AF-A0A3N1A7Z6-F1
#
_entry.id   AF-A0A3N1A7Z6-F1
#
_cell.length_a   1.000
_cell.length_b   1.000
_cell.length_c   1.000
_cell.angle_alpha   90.00
_cell.angle_beta   90.00
_cell.angle_gamma   90.00
#
_symmetry.space_group_name_H-M   'P 1'
#
loop_
_entity.id
_entity.type
_entity.pdbx_description
1 polymer ?
#
loop_
_entity_poly.entity_id
_entity_poly.type
_entity_poly.pdbx_seq_one_letter_code
_entity_poly.pdbx_strand_id
1 'polypeptide(L)'
;MPPTTPAPEPETVTDPMLWRMAVRVTADHQPHPRHPGRCANLRCVHEAYPCPPLRDAQRAQQAATRPHRFTPGRARVAAAAQRFVGWFRPARPVPPAPVPLPRRQPMATLGLAA
;
A
#
# COMPACT_ATOMS: atom_id res chain seq x y z
N MET A 1 33.29 -18.87 -9.39
CA MET A 1 32.11 -19.45 -8.70
C MET A 1 30.90 -19.16 -9.58
N PRO A 2 30.17 -20.17 -10.07
CA PRO A 2 28.90 -19.91 -10.75
C PRO A 2 27.95 -19.18 -9.78
N PRO A 3 27.10 -18.26 -10.24
CA PRO A 3 26.09 -17.69 -9.37
C PRO A 3 25.19 -18.84 -8.90
N THR A 4 25.10 -19.03 -7.59
CA THR A 4 24.10 -19.92 -7.01
C THR A 4 22.75 -19.31 -7.36
N THR A 5 22.04 -19.88 -8.34
CA THR A 5 20.66 -19.45 -8.63
C THR A 5 19.88 -19.61 -7.33
N PRO A 6 19.30 -18.52 -6.78
CA PRO A 6 18.50 -18.63 -5.57
C PRO A 6 17.38 -19.64 -5.84
N ALA A 7 17.09 -20.48 -4.84
CA ALA A 7 16.03 -21.46 -4.95
C ALA A 7 14.74 -20.78 -5.47
N PRO A 8 13.98 -21.45 -6.37
CA PRO A 8 12.75 -20.89 -6.88
C PRO A 8 11.82 -20.52 -5.73
N GLU A 9 11.13 -19.39 -5.88
CA GLU A 9 10.16 -18.91 -4.91
C GLU A 9 9.01 -19.93 -4.78
N PRO A 10 8.61 -20.32 -3.55
CA PRO A 10 7.49 -21.23 -3.36
C PRO A 10 6.18 -20.63 -3.89
N GLU A 11 5.32 -21.46 -4.49
CA GLU A 11 4.00 -21.04 -5.01
C GLU A 11 3.07 -20.49 -3.92
N THR A 12 3.33 -20.79 -2.65
CA THR A 12 2.57 -20.32 -1.49
C THR A 12 2.91 -18.89 -1.07
N VAL A 13 3.89 -18.25 -1.70
CA VAL A 13 4.27 -16.87 -1.39
C VAL A 13 3.20 -15.92 -1.95
N THR A 14 2.64 -15.12 -1.05
CA THR A 14 1.62 -14.11 -1.34
C THR A 14 2.19 -12.70 -1.43
N ASP A 15 3.36 -12.46 -0.83
CA ASP A 15 4.17 -11.25 -0.99
C ASP A 15 5.59 -11.61 -1.48
N PRO A 16 5.78 -11.69 -2.82
CA PRO A 16 7.06 -12.05 -3.43
C PRO A 16 8.22 -11.14 -3.05
N MET A 17 7.96 -9.84 -2.92
CA MET A 17 9.00 -8.86 -2.63
C MET A 17 9.51 -9.02 -1.19
N LEU A 18 8.59 -9.16 -0.23
CA LEU A 18 8.92 -9.42 1.16
C LEU A 18 9.70 -10.73 1.30
N TRP A 19 9.28 -11.80 0.62
CA TRP A 19 9.96 -13.10 0.66
C TRP A 19 11.39 -12.99 0.14
N ARG A 20 11.61 -12.41 -1.04
CA ARG A 20 12.94 -12.28 -1.67
C ARG A 20 13.90 -11.46 -0.81
N MET A 21 13.42 -10.36 -0.23
CA MET A 21 14.22 -9.54 0.68
C MET A 21 14.63 -10.34 1.92
N ALA A 22 13.68 -11.05 2.52
CA ALA A 22 13.93 -11.84 3.72
C ALA A 22 14.86 -13.04 3.47
N VAL A 23 14.80 -13.67 2.29
CA VAL A 23 15.78 -14.69 1.85
C VAL A 23 17.18 -14.10 1.75
N ARG A 24 17.33 -12.92 1.14
CA ARG A 24 18.64 -12.25 1.03
C ARG A 24 19.23 -11.95 2.41
N VAL A 25 18.45 -11.38 3.32
CA VAL A 25 18.90 -11.09 4.70
C VAL A 25 19.25 -12.38 5.43
N THR A 26 18.46 -13.44 5.30
CA THR A 26 18.77 -14.74 5.92
C THR A 26 20.09 -15.31 5.40
N ALA A 27 20.33 -15.23 4.09
CA ALA A 27 21.57 -15.69 3.47
C ALA A 27 22.80 -14.90 3.97
N ASP A 28 22.67 -13.59 4.15
CA ASP A 28 23.73 -12.70 4.62
C ASP A 28 24.03 -12.86 6.13
N HIS A 29 23.15 -13.51 6.90
CA HIS A 29 23.27 -13.69 8.36
C HIS A 29 23.52 -15.14 8.75
N GLN A 30 24.73 -15.63 8.46
CA GLN A 30 25.19 -16.96 8.85
C GLN A 30 25.82 -17.00 10.25
N PRO A 31 25.92 -18.17 10.90
CA PRO A 31 26.74 -18.33 12.10
C PRO A 31 28.23 -18.11 11.77
N HIS A 32 28.98 -17.54 12.72
CA HIS A 32 30.40 -17.28 12.55
C HIS A 32 31.20 -18.61 12.50
N PRO A 33 32.09 -18.83 11.51
CA PRO A 33 32.74 -20.12 11.31
C PRO A 33 33.54 -20.65 12.50
N ARG A 34 34.16 -19.75 13.28
CA ARG A 34 34.93 -20.10 14.49
C ARG A 34 34.13 -19.96 15.79
N HIS A 35 32.98 -19.32 15.74
CA HIS A 35 32.16 -19.01 16.92
C HIS A 35 30.68 -19.16 16.58
N PRO A 36 30.15 -20.40 16.49
CA PRO A 36 28.80 -20.65 15.98
C PRO A 36 27.68 -19.92 16.75
N GLY A 37 27.93 -19.55 18.01
CA GLY A 37 27.03 -18.73 18.82
C GLY A 37 27.03 -17.24 18.50
N ARG A 38 27.75 -16.78 17.46
CA ARG A 38 27.81 -15.39 17.00
C ARG A 38 27.43 -15.29 15.54
N CYS A 39 26.87 -14.15 15.12
CA CYS A 39 26.61 -13.91 13.72
C CYS A 39 27.90 -13.52 12.97
N ALA A 40 28.07 -14.03 11.75
CA ALA A 40 29.18 -13.69 10.86
C ALA A 40 29.03 -12.31 10.20
N ASN A 41 27.81 -11.77 10.16
CA ASN A 41 27.53 -10.51 9.50
C ASN A 41 28.19 -9.34 10.25
N LEU A 42 28.98 -8.54 9.53
CA LEU A 42 29.73 -7.41 10.09
C LEU A 42 28.85 -6.30 10.69
N ARG A 43 27.55 -6.27 10.37
CA ARG A 43 26.59 -5.32 10.95
C ARG A 43 26.02 -5.78 12.29
N CYS A 44 26.26 -7.03 12.69
CA CYS A 44 25.77 -7.64 13.94
C CYS A 44 26.87 -7.77 15.00
N VAL A 45 27.77 -6.78 15.07
CA VAL A 45 28.94 -6.78 15.96
C VAL A 45 28.53 -7.16 17.39
N HIS A 46 29.08 -8.27 17.89
CA HIS A 46 28.84 -8.84 19.24
C HIS A 46 27.45 -9.45 19.51
N GLU A 47 26.59 -9.57 18.51
CA GLU A 47 25.28 -10.21 18.68
C GLU A 47 25.39 -11.74 18.73
N ALA A 48 24.63 -12.34 19.65
CA ALA A 48 24.45 -13.78 19.70
C ALA A 48 23.68 -14.28 18.46
N TYR A 49 24.07 -15.44 17.95
CA TYR A 49 23.33 -16.14 16.91
C TYR A 49 22.20 -17.00 17.54
N PRO A 50 20.97 -16.98 17.01
CA PRO A 50 20.50 -16.18 15.87
C PRO A 50 20.31 -14.71 16.26
N CYS A 51 20.88 -13.79 15.49
CA CYS A 51 20.84 -12.35 15.78
C CYS A 51 19.45 -11.73 15.49
N PRO A 52 19.12 -10.54 16.04
CA PRO A 52 17.81 -9.91 15.81
C PRO A 52 17.41 -9.79 14.33
N PRO A 53 18.28 -9.32 13.41
CA PRO A 53 17.91 -9.22 11.99
C PRO A 53 17.59 -10.56 11.33
N LEU A 54 18.29 -11.63 11.72
CA LEU A 54 17.99 -12.98 11.22
C LEU A 54 16.60 -13.43 11.69
N ARG A 55 16.26 -13.18 12.96
CA ARG A 55 14.94 -13.53 13.51
C ARG A 55 13.83 -12.72 12.82
N ASP A 56 14.06 -11.44 12.53
CA ASP A 56 13.13 -10.59 11.78
C ASP A 56 12.95 -11.09 10.34
N ALA A 57 14.04 -11.46 9.66
CA ALA A 57 13.99 -12.02 8.30
C ALA A 57 13.21 -13.35 8.27
N GLN A 58 13.46 -14.25 9.21
CA GLN A 58 12.71 -15.51 9.31
C GLN A 58 11.21 -15.25 9.55
N ARG A 59 10.86 -14.28 10.40
CA ARG A 59 9.46 -13.85 10.56
C ARG A 59 8.86 -13.28 9.29
N ALA A 60 9.62 -12.47 8.55
CA ALA A 60 9.18 -11.89 7.28
C ALA A 60 8.95 -12.97 6.20
N GLN A 61 9.81 -13.99 6.11
CA GLN A 61 9.59 -15.15 5.24
C GLN A 61 8.27 -15.86 5.57
N GLN A 62 7.99 -16.08 6.86
CA GLN A 62 6.73 -16.68 7.31
C GLN A 62 5.52 -15.75 7.07
N ALA A 63 5.70 -14.44 7.13
CA ALA A 63 4.65 -13.48 6.88
C ALA A 63 4.30 -13.42 5.38
N ALA A 64 5.31 -13.54 4.50
CA ALA A 64 5.13 -13.48 3.06
C ALA A 64 4.28 -14.63 2.49
N THR A 65 4.15 -15.75 3.21
CA THR A 65 3.27 -16.88 2.83
C THR A 65 1.86 -16.78 3.40
N ARG A 66 1.58 -15.81 4.28
CA ARG A 66 0.25 -15.64 4.84
C ARG A 66 -0.62 -14.85 3.87
N PRO A 67 -1.85 -15.32 3.57
CA PRO A 67 -2.81 -14.56 2.79
C PRO A 67 -2.90 -13.13 3.30
N HIS A 68 -2.70 -12.16 2.41
CA HIS A 68 -2.82 -10.76 2.75
C HIS A 68 -4.26 -10.52 3.24
N ARG A 69 -4.43 -10.40 4.54
CA ARG A 69 -5.67 -9.88 5.11
C ARG A 69 -5.63 -8.38 4.90
N PHE A 70 -5.93 -7.94 3.68
CA PHE A 70 -6.44 -6.61 3.48
C PHE A 70 -7.71 -6.54 4.31
N THR A 71 -7.58 -6.04 5.54
CA THR A 71 -8.73 -5.52 6.25
C THR A 71 -8.98 -4.22 5.51
N PRO A 72 -10.08 -4.10 4.74
CA PRO A 72 -10.38 -2.84 4.09
C PRO A 72 -10.37 -1.80 5.19
N GLY A 73 -9.49 -0.80 5.07
CA GLY A 73 -9.48 0.32 5.99
C GLY A 73 -10.91 0.83 6.06
N ARG A 74 -11.49 0.91 7.26
CA ARG A 74 -12.89 1.36 7.44
C ARG A 74 -13.10 2.82 6.99
N ALA A 75 -12.02 3.50 6.59
CA ALA A 75 -12.06 4.78 5.93
C ALA A 75 -12.70 4.62 4.54
N ARG A 76 -14.01 4.89 4.47
CA ARG A 76 -14.65 5.23 3.20
C ARG A 76 -14.06 6.56 2.74
N VAL A 77 -13.02 6.50 1.90
CA VAL A 77 -12.65 7.67 1.11
C VAL A 77 -13.76 7.80 0.06
N ALA A 78 -14.65 8.79 0.23
CA ALA A 78 -15.57 9.13 -0.84
C ALA A 78 -14.72 9.40 -2.08
N ALA A 79 -14.88 8.58 -3.11
CA ALA A 79 -14.24 8.78 -4.40
C ALA A 79 -14.88 10.02 -5.05
N ALA A 80 -14.58 11.21 -4.50
CA ALA A 80 -14.65 12.41 -5.29
C ALA A 80 -13.63 12.19 -6.39
N ALA A 81 -14.08 12.05 -7.64
CA ALA A 81 -13.22 12.12 -8.80
C ALA A 81 -12.58 13.51 -8.82
N GLN A 82 -11.54 13.71 -8.01
CA GLN A 82 -10.81 14.96 -7.93
C GLN A 82 -10.10 15.11 -9.26
N ARG A 83 -10.65 15.97 -10.12
CA ARG A 83 -10.00 16.34 -11.36
C ARG A 83 -8.86 17.26 -10.97
N PHE A 84 -7.63 16.83 -11.27
CA PHE A 84 -6.46 17.67 -11.09
C PHE A 84 -6.19 18.45 -12.37
N VAL A 85 -5.76 19.71 -12.24
CA VAL A 85 -5.19 20.48 -13.35
C VAL A 85 -3.68 20.51 -13.16
N GLY A 86 -2.96 19.72 -13.95
CA GLY A 86 -1.51 19.55 -13.80
C GLY A 86 -1.14 18.63 -12.62
N TRP A 87 0.10 18.74 -12.16
CA TRP A 87 0.66 17.95 -11.08
C TRP A 87 0.28 18.61 -9.74
N PHE A 88 -0.66 17.96 -9.03
CA PHE A 88 -1.12 18.27 -7.66
C PHE A 88 -2.07 19.45 -7.43
N ARG A 89 -2.58 20.17 -8.46
CA ARG A 89 -3.56 21.24 -8.23
C ARG A 89 -5.01 20.75 -8.35
N PRO A 90 -5.82 20.72 -7.27
CA PRO A 90 -7.22 20.33 -7.37
C PRO A 90 -7.99 21.37 -8.21
N ALA A 91 -8.82 20.91 -9.15
CA ALA A 91 -9.72 21.79 -9.87
C ALA A 91 -10.76 22.36 -8.90
N ARG A 92 -10.96 23.69 -8.93
CA ARG A 92 -12.10 24.30 -8.22
C ARG A 92 -13.40 23.80 -8.87
N PRO A 93 -14.37 23.28 -8.09
CA PRO A 93 -15.70 23.03 -8.62
C PRO A 93 -16.29 24.35 -9.15
N VAL A 94 -16.67 24.38 -10.42
CA VAL A 94 -17.48 25.49 -10.95
C VAL A 94 -18.91 25.25 -10.49
N PRO A 95 -19.53 26.15 -9.71
CA PRO A 95 -20.93 26.01 -9.34
C PRO A 95 -21.80 26.06 -10.61
N PRO A 96 -22.90 25.29 -10.68
CA PRO A 96 -23.82 25.36 -11.81
C PRO A 96 -24.39 26.77 -11.93
N ALA A 97 -24.57 27.24 -13.17
CA ALA A 97 -25.19 28.53 -13.43
C ALA A 97 -26.59 28.58 -12.78
N PRO A 98 -26.99 29.70 -12.16
CA PRO A 98 -28.32 29.83 -11.57
C PRO A 98 -29.38 29.67 -12.67
N VAL A 99 -30.32 28.75 -12.46
CA VAL A 99 -31.47 28.54 -13.36
C VAL A 99 -32.36 29.80 -13.29
N PRO A 100 -32.71 30.44 -14.43
CA PRO A 100 -33.63 31.56 -14.42
C PRO A 100 -34.99 31.14 -13.87
N LEU A 101 -35.46 31.83 -12.82
CA LEU A 101 -36.79 31.58 -12.24
C LEU A 101 -37.88 31.96 -13.26
N PRO A 102 -38.98 31.18 -13.35
CA PRO A 102 -40.10 31.52 -14.23
C PRO A 102 -40.77 32.82 -13.78
N ARG A 103 -40.90 33.76 -14.71
CA ARG A 103 -41.53 35.07 -14.51
C ARG A 103 -43.04 34.88 -14.25
N ARG A 104 -43.54 35.30 -13.10
CA ARG A 104 -44.99 35.30 -12.79
C ARG A 104 -45.73 36.17 -13.80
N GLN A 105 -46.69 35.60 -14.51
CA GLN A 105 -47.62 36.36 -15.35
C GLN A 105 -48.77 36.93 -14.48
N PRO A 106 -49.19 38.19 -14.68
CA PRO A 106 -50.38 38.72 -14.02
C PRO A 106 -51.64 38.02 -14.55
N MET A 107 -52.56 37.69 -13.65
CA MET A 107 -53.83 37.06 -13.99
C MET A 107 -54.67 38.00 -14.86
N ALA A 108 -55.11 37.53 -16.02
CA ALA A 108 -56.10 38.22 -16.84
C ALA A 108 -57.44 38.21 -16.10
N THR A 109 -58.00 39.40 -15.84
CA THR A 109 -59.37 39.59 -15.37
C THR A 109 -60.34 39.12 -16.44
N LEU A 110 -61.06 38.02 -16.19
CA LEU A 110 -62.23 37.63 -16.98
C LEU A 110 -63.31 38.70 -16.80
N GLY A 111 -63.51 39.52 -17.83
CA GLY A 111 -64.69 40.37 -17.96
C GLY A 111 -65.88 39.51 -18.35
N LEU A 112 -66.84 39.38 -17.44
CA LEU A 112 -68.17 38.84 -17.69
C LEU A 112 -69.01 39.97 -18.31
N ALA A 113 -69.45 39.83 -19.56
CA ALA A 113 -70.48 40.67 -20.14
C ALA A 113 -71.61 39.77 -20.66
N ALA A 114 -72.81 40.08 -20.17
CA ALA A 114 -74.09 39.46 -20.47
C ALA A 114 -74.66 39.97 -21.79
#